data_AF-A0A1S3QDB7-F1
#
_entry.id   AF-A0A1S3QDB7-F1
#
_cell.length_a   1.000
_cell.length_b   1.000
_cell.length_c   1.000
_cell.angle_alpha   90.00
_cell.angle_beta   90.00
_cell.angle_gamma   90.00
#
_symmetry.space_group_name_H-M   'P 1'
#
loop_
_entity.id
_entity.type
_entity.pdbx_description
1 polymer ?
#
loop_
_entity_poly.entity_id
_entity_poly.type
_entity_poly.pdbx_seq_one_letter_code
_entity_poly.pdbx_strand_id
1 'polypeptide(L)'
;MMSVSSPELLSRSQSRVLEKLEVIPQHTGPITAGRYEVIRRYLTKACETPLHPLGGLVETVVTVYRMTYIGVGSNRRLLRQAVEEIKSYLRRIFQLVRFLFPDLPDEGGVIHADHKGSSETNQQGLVVSSSTLLLPVLLPRLYPPLFTLYALDKEREEEVYWDCVLRLNKQPDLGLLAFLGVLQKFWPVSISVLGEKQQVLPSTKDACFASAVETLQQISTTFTPSDKLQVIKRTFEELTQEVQALLEGNFLLSMDDLLPLFLYVVLRARMRNLAAEVSLIEDLMDPSLQHGELGHMFTTLKACCFQIQQEKTT
;
A
#
# COMPACT_ATOMS: atom_id res chain seq x y z
N MET A 1 -38.33 2.66 -38.29
CA MET A 1 -38.87 2.17 -37.00
C MET A 1 -37.72 2.18 -36.01
N MET A 2 -37.70 3.17 -35.11
CA MET A 2 -36.74 3.23 -34.00
C MET A 2 -37.17 2.17 -32.98
N SER A 3 -36.32 1.18 -32.74
CA SER A 3 -36.48 0.25 -31.63
C SER A 3 -36.25 1.02 -30.34
N VAL A 4 -37.33 1.29 -29.62
CA VAL A 4 -37.28 1.77 -28.23
C VAL A 4 -36.74 0.62 -27.41
N SER A 5 -35.49 0.74 -26.95
CA SER A 5 -34.86 -0.19 -26.01
C SER A 5 -35.69 -0.20 -24.72
N SER A 6 -36.22 -1.36 -24.36
CA SER A 6 -36.91 -1.58 -23.09
C SER A 6 -36.02 -1.15 -21.92
N PRO A 7 -36.56 -0.53 -20.85
CA PRO A 7 -35.77 -0.25 -19.65
C PRO A 7 -35.35 -1.60 -19.03
N GLU A 8 -34.05 -1.83 -18.93
CA GLU A 8 -33.50 -3.01 -18.24
C GLU A 8 -34.06 -3.04 -16.81
N LEU A 9 -34.89 -4.05 -16.51
CA LEU A 9 -35.47 -4.23 -15.19
C LEU A 9 -34.35 -4.53 -14.20
N LEU A 10 -34.09 -3.60 -13.29
CA LEU A 10 -33.09 -3.75 -12.23
C LEU A 10 -33.36 -5.02 -11.42
N SER A 11 -32.31 -5.79 -11.15
CA SER A 11 -32.43 -6.95 -10.27
C SER A 11 -32.81 -6.51 -8.84
N ARG A 12 -33.53 -7.35 -8.09
CA ARG A 12 -33.95 -7.05 -6.70
C ARG A 12 -32.78 -6.66 -5.78
N SER A 13 -31.57 -7.18 -6.04
CA SER A 13 -30.36 -6.80 -5.32
C SER A 13 -29.87 -5.40 -5.69
N GLN A 14 -29.85 -5.04 -6.97
CA GLN A 14 -29.53 -3.68 -7.44
C GLN A 14 -30.53 -2.66 -6.90
N SER A 15 -31.83 -2.97 -6.90
CA SER A 15 -32.86 -2.10 -6.31
C SER A 15 -32.62 -1.84 -4.82
N ARG A 16 -32.32 -2.87 -4.02
CA ARG A 16 -32.00 -2.72 -2.58
C ARG A 16 -30.72 -1.94 -2.29
N VAL A 17 -29.73 -1.99 -3.18
CA VAL A 17 -28.50 -1.19 -3.06
C VAL A 17 -28.80 0.26 -3.37
N LEU A 18 -29.56 0.52 -4.43
CA LEU A 18 -29.99 1.87 -4.82
C LEU A 18 -30.87 2.51 -3.74
N GLU A 19 -31.81 1.77 -3.15
CA GLU A 19 -32.64 2.24 -2.02
C GLU A 19 -31.77 2.76 -0.85
N LYS A 20 -30.61 2.13 -0.59
CA LYS A 20 -29.66 2.57 0.46
C LYS A 20 -28.79 3.77 0.04
N LEU A 21 -28.77 4.11 -1.25
CA LEU A 21 -28.01 5.21 -1.84
C LEU A 21 -28.92 6.37 -2.30
N GLU A 22 -30.23 6.24 -2.14
CA GLU A 22 -31.20 7.29 -2.48
C GLU A 22 -30.99 8.57 -1.66
N VAL A 23 -30.48 8.44 -0.43
CA VAL A 23 -30.30 9.55 0.50
C VAL A 23 -28.85 9.64 0.94
N ILE A 24 -28.28 10.82 0.80
CA ILE A 24 -26.97 11.16 1.36
C ILE A 24 -27.10 11.11 2.89
N PRO A 25 -26.23 10.38 3.61
CA PRO A 25 -26.25 10.33 5.06
C PRO A 25 -26.24 11.73 5.67
N GLN A 26 -27.38 12.15 6.21
CA GLN A 26 -27.51 13.44 6.88
C GLN A 26 -26.86 13.38 8.26
N HIS A 27 -26.24 14.47 8.66
CA HIS A 27 -25.70 14.61 10.01
C HIS A 27 -25.87 16.02 10.55
N THR A 28 -25.85 16.10 11.87
CA THR A 28 -25.81 17.35 12.63
C THR A 28 -24.64 17.28 13.61
N GLY A 29 -23.86 18.36 13.68
CA GLY A 29 -22.70 18.50 14.57
C GLY A 29 -21.38 17.96 13.99
N PRO A 30 -20.27 18.06 14.76
CA PRO A 30 -18.92 17.78 14.27
C PRO A 30 -18.75 16.33 13.79
N ILE A 31 -17.84 16.14 12.82
CA ILE A 31 -17.50 14.79 12.35
C ILE A 31 -16.66 14.08 13.40
N THR A 32 -17.12 12.90 13.81
CA THR A 32 -16.39 11.96 14.66
C THR A 32 -15.80 10.83 13.81
N ALA A 33 -14.85 10.06 14.35
CA ALA A 33 -14.23 8.94 13.63
C ALA A 33 -15.26 7.91 13.12
N GLY A 34 -16.28 7.60 13.93
CA GLY A 34 -17.35 6.69 13.52
C GLY A 34 -18.19 7.22 12.36
N ARG A 35 -18.42 8.55 12.30
CA ARG A 35 -19.16 9.20 11.20
C ARG A 35 -18.34 9.22 9.92
N TYR A 36 -17.04 9.47 10.04
CA TYR A 36 -16.13 9.40 8.90
C TYR A 36 -16.16 8.02 8.24
N GLU A 37 -16.16 6.94 9.02
CA GLU A 37 -16.30 5.58 8.49
C GLU A 37 -17.64 5.30 7.79
N VAL A 38 -18.74 5.94 8.23
CA VAL A 38 -20.02 5.86 7.53
C VAL A 38 -19.94 6.56 6.17
N ILE A 39 -19.32 7.74 6.11
CA ILE A 39 -19.11 8.49 4.86
C ILE A 39 -18.24 7.67 3.90
N ARG A 40 -17.13 7.11 4.36
CA ARG A 40 -16.25 6.22 3.56
C ARG A 40 -17.05 5.08 2.94
N ARG A 41 -17.84 4.38 3.76
CA ARG A 41 -18.64 3.23 3.31
C ARG A 41 -19.73 3.61 2.32
N TYR A 42 -20.35 4.79 2.50
CA TYR A 42 -21.30 5.32 1.54
C TYR A 42 -20.60 5.61 0.21
N LEU A 43 -19.47 6.30 0.22
CA LEU A 43 -18.71 6.66 -0.98
C LEU A 43 -18.22 5.42 -1.75
N THR A 44 -17.70 4.41 -1.05
CA THR A 44 -17.32 3.14 -1.69
C THR A 44 -18.49 2.55 -2.47
N LYS A 45 -19.66 2.41 -1.84
CA LYS A 45 -20.86 1.85 -2.50
C LYS A 45 -21.38 2.73 -3.64
N ALA A 46 -21.39 4.05 -3.43
CA ALA A 46 -21.86 5.02 -4.39
C ALA A 46 -21.00 5.01 -5.66
N CYS A 47 -19.68 4.91 -5.52
CA CYS A 47 -18.73 4.84 -6.63
C CYS A 47 -18.65 3.45 -7.29
N GLU A 48 -19.06 2.39 -6.59
CA GLU A 48 -19.22 1.03 -7.15
C GLU A 48 -20.53 0.85 -7.93
N THR A 49 -21.49 1.76 -7.78
CA THR A 49 -22.82 1.64 -8.40
C THR A 49 -22.91 2.53 -9.65
N PRO A 50 -22.91 1.97 -10.88
CA PRO A 50 -22.86 2.78 -12.12
C PRO A 50 -24.06 3.72 -12.30
N LEU A 51 -25.21 3.38 -11.72
CA LEU A 51 -26.44 4.16 -11.76
C LEU A 51 -26.40 5.38 -10.82
N HIS A 52 -25.51 5.38 -9.83
CA HIS A 52 -25.32 6.53 -8.95
C HIS A 52 -24.43 7.56 -9.67
N PRO A 53 -24.69 8.88 -9.58
CA PRO A 53 -23.90 9.90 -10.29
C PRO A 53 -22.39 9.83 -10.04
N LEU A 54 -21.99 9.55 -8.79
CA LEU A 54 -20.57 9.32 -8.45
C LEU A 54 -20.00 8.07 -9.14
N GLY A 55 -20.75 6.98 -9.25
CA GLY A 55 -20.31 5.78 -9.95
C GLY A 55 -20.15 6.02 -11.44
N GLY A 56 -21.10 6.70 -12.08
CA GLY A 56 -20.98 7.11 -13.48
C GLY A 56 -19.79 8.03 -13.74
N LEU A 57 -19.52 8.97 -12.82
CA LEU A 57 -18.32 9.82 -12.87
C LEU A 57 -17.04 8.98 -12.80
N VAL A 58 -16.93 8.07 -11.81
CA VAL A 58 -15.76 7.20 -11.64
C VAL A 58 -15.54 6.32 -12.86
N GLU A 59 -16.59 5.67 -13.39
CA GLU A 59 -16.48 4.85 -14.60
C GLU A 59 -16.00 5.66 -15.81
N THR A 60 -16.52 6.89 -15.97
CA THR A 60 -16.13 7.76 -17.08
C THR A 60 -14.66 8.16 -16.99
N VAL A 61 -14.19 8.63 -15.83
CA VAL A 61 -12.77 9.04 -15.67
C VAL A 61 -11.83 7.85 -15.79
N VAL A 62 -12.21 6.68 -15.27
CA VAL A 62 -11.43 5.44 -15.43
C VAL A 62 -11.34 5.06 -16.91
N THR A 63 -12.44 5.16 -17.65
CA THR A 63 -12.49 4.83 -19.08
C THR A 63 -11.57 5.76 -19.89
N VAL A 64 -11.67 7.07 -19.67
CA VAL A 64 -10.81 8.06 -20.35
C VAL A 64 -9.34 7.83 -19.99
N TYR A 65 -9.02 7.64 -18.71
CA TYR A 65 -7.65 7.36 -18.27
C TYR A 65 -7.08 6.11 -18.94
N ARG A 66 -7.87 5.03 -19.04
CA ARG A 66 -7.47 3.81 -19.75
C ARG A 66 -7.24 4.06 -21.23
N MET A 67 -8.12 4.81 -21.90
CA MET A 67 -7.95 5.16 -23.31
C MET A 67 -6.70 6.01 -23.57
N THR A 68 -6.29 6.84 -22.61
CA THR A 68 -5.10 7.70 -22.72
C THR A 68 -3.79 6.95 -22.46
N TYR A 69 -3.76 6.06 -21.47
CA TYR A 69 -2.51 5.47 -20.96
C TYR A 69 -2.32 3.97 -21.25
N ILE A 70 -3.32 3.27 -21.81
CA ILE A 70 -3.20 1.86 -22.24
C ILE A 70 -2.96 1.76 -23.74
N GLY A 71 -2.13 0.80 -24.14
CA GLY A 71 -2.00 0.36 -25.52
C GLY A 71 -0.66 0.74 -26.14
N VAL A 72 -0.61 0.71 -27.48
CA VAL A 72 0.63 0.84 -28.29
C VAL A 72 1.36 2.17 -28.06
N GLY A 73 0.68 3.19 -27.54
CA GLY A 73 1.26 4.51 -27.21
C GLY A 73 1.82 4.65 -25.78
N SER A 74 1.73 3.62 -24.93
CA SER A 74 2.20 3.68 -23.54
C SER A 74 3.69 3.95 -23.48
N ASN A 75 4.10 5.03 -22.81
CA ASN A 75 5.50 5.47 -22.76
C ASN A 75 5.83 6.03 -21.39
N ARG A 76 7.02 5.71 -20.84
CA ARG A 76 7.49 6.25 -19.55
C ARG A 76 7.39 7.77 -19.41
N ARG A 77 7.51 8.51 -20.52
CA ARG A 77 7.38 9.98 -20.52
C ARG A 77 6.01 10.49 -20.11
N LEU A 78 4.98 9.63 -20.15
CA LEU A 78 3.61 9.93 -19.76
C LEU A 78 3.35 9.73 -18.25
N LEU A 79 4.28 9.10 -17.52
CA LEU A 79 4.10 8.76 -16.11
C LEU A 79 3.74 10.00 -15.29
N ARG A 80 4.49 11.08 -15.46
CA ARG A 80 4.25 12.34 -14.73
C ARG A 80 2.84 12.89 -14.98
N GLN A 81 2.39 12.90 -16.24
CA GLN A 81 1.06 13.40 -16.60
C GLN A 81 -0.03 12.50 -16.02
N ALA A 82 0.18 11.19 -16.04
CA ALA A 82 -0.75 10.21 -15.47
C ALA A 82 -0.92 10.41 -13.95
N VAL A 83 0.19 10.64 -13.22
CA VAL A 83 0.17 10.96 -11.79
C VAL A 83 -0.50 12.31 -11.52
N GLU A 84 -0.16 13.36 -12.27
CA GLU A 84 -0.78 14.69 -12.16
C GLU A 84 -2.30 14.63 -12.42
N GLU A 85 -2.74 13.78 -13.35
CA GLU A 85 -4.13 13.56 -13.68
C GLU A 85 -4.88 12.85 -12.54
N ILE A 86 -4.31 11.80 -11.94
CA ILE A 86 -4.87 11.18 -10.73
C ILE A 86 -5.00 12.19 -9.59
N LYS A 87 -3.95 12.99 -9.33
CA LYS A 87 -4.00 14.07 -8.33
C LYS A 87 -5.08 15.12 -8.64
N SER A 88 -5.33 15.39 -9.92
CA SER A 88 -6.43 16.26 -10.36
C SER A 88 -7.80 15.63 -10.09
N TYR A 89 -7.97 14.34 -10.39
CA TYR A 89 -9.20 13.61 -10.10
C TYR A 89 -9.51 13.61 -8.60
N LEU A 90 -8.53 13.30 -7.76
CA LEU A 90 -8.68 13.31 -6.30
C LEU A 90 -9.19 14.66 -5.80
N ARG A 91 -8.53 15.77 -6.18
CA ARG A 91 -8.93 17.12 -5.75
C ARG A 91 -10.34 17.49 -6.20
N ARG A 92 -10.68 17.25 -7.47
CA ARG A 92 -11.98 17.65 -8.03
C ARG A 92 -13.13 16.79 -7.49
N ILE A 93 -12.92 15.48 -7.37
CA ILE A 93 -13.91 14.57 -6.79
C ILE A 93 -14.08 14.87 -5.30
N PHE A 94 -13.00 15.20 -4.58
CA PHE A 94 -13.09 15.57 -3.17
C PHE A 94 -13.90 16.85 -2.95
N GLN A 95 -13.78 17.85 -3.83
CA GLN A 95 -14.65 19.03 -3.80
C GLN A 95 -16.13 18.67 -3.94
N LEU A 96 -16.47 17.74 -4.84
CA LEU A 96 -17.85 17.23 -4.97
C LEU A 96 -18.29 16.48 -3.71
N VAL A 97 -17.41 15.64 -3.13
CA VAL A 97 -17.70 14.93 -1.89
C VAL A 97 -17.96 15.91 -0.75
N ARG A 98 -17.18 16.98 -0.62
CA ARG A 98 -17.40 18.01 0.40
C ARG A 98 -18.66 18.83 0.15
N PHE A 99 -19.08 18.99 -1.09
CA PHE A 99 -20.40 19.55 -1.40
C PHE A 99 -21.53 18.62 -0.90
N LEU A 100 -21.38 17.30 -1.02
CA LEU A 100 -22.35 16.32 -0.50
C LEU A 100 -22.30 16.19 1.02
N PHE A 101 -21.13 16.41 1.63
CA PHE A 101 -20.89 16.32 3.07
C PHE A 101 -20.21 17.61 3.58
N PRO A 102 -20.98 18.68 3.83
CA PRO A 102 -20.43 20.00 4.15
C PRO A 102 -19.56 20.07 5.41
N ASP A 103 -19.86 19.25 6.43
CA ASP A 103 -19.06 19.24 7.66
C ASP A 103 -17.74 18.45 7.51
N LEU A 104 -17.45 17.90 6.32
CA LEU A 104 -16.19 17.23 6.06
C LEU A 104 -15.03 18.23 6.09
N PRO A 105 -13.98 17.99 6.90
CA PRO A 105 -12.85 18.89 6.98
C PRO A 105 -12.18 19.15 5.63
N ASP A 106 -11.48 20.27 5.54
CA ASP A 106 -10.56 20.57 4.44
C ASP A 106 -9.44 19.53 4.34
N GLU A 107 -8.74 19.54 3.21
CA GLU A 107 -7.52 18.73 3.02
C GLU A 107 -6.54 18.95 4.18
N GLY A 108 -6.16 17.87 4.87
CA GLY A 108 -5.29 17.92 6.05
C GLY A 108 -5.99 18.24 7.36
N GLY A 109 -7.33 18.38 7.37
CA GLY A 109 -8.10 18.58 8.59
C GLY A 109 -8.07 17.36 9.51
N VAL A 110 -8.10 17.58 10.82
CA VAL A 110 -7.96 16.51 11.82
C VAL A 110 -9.31 16.22 12.49
N ILE A 111 -9.72 14.96 12.47
CA ILE A 111 -10.85 14.45 13.25
C ILE A 111 -10.31 13.88 14.55
N HIS A 112 -10.63 14.50 15.68
CA HIS A 112 -10.26 13.99 16.99
C HIS A 112 -11.10 12.76 17.34
N ALA A 113 -10.45 11.73 17.91
CA ALA A 113 -11.16 10.56 18.41
C ALA A 113 -12.02 10.93 19.62
N ASP A 114 -13.24 10.38 19.70
CA ASP A 114 -14.13 10.61 20.85
C ASP A 114 -13.46 10.08 22.12
N HIS A 115 -13.27 10.96 23.12
CA HIS A 115 -12.75 10.61 24.43
C HIS A 115 -13.72 9.65 25.15
N LYS A 116 -13.57 8.34 24.93
CA LYS A 116 -14.12 7.30 25.80
C LYS A 116 -13.05 6.24 26.08
N GLY A 117 -12.18 6.59 27.03
CA GLY A 117 -11.46 5.70 27.95
C GLY A 117 -10.68 4.52 27.35
N SER A 118 -9.37 4.69 27.13
CA SER A 118 -8.30 3.82 27.63
C SER A 118 -6.94 4.16 26.98
N SER A 119 -5.94 4.35 27.85
CA SER A 119 -4.47 4.28 27.64
C SER A 119 -3.77 5.24 26.66
N GLU A 120 -2.70 5.85 27.16
CA GLU A 120 -1.92 6.98 26.61
C GLU A 120 -1.00 6.66 25.42
N THR A 121 -1.38 5.82 24.46
CA THR A 121 -0.43 5.37 23.40
C THR A 121 -0.90 5.46 21.95
N ASN A 122 -1.74 6.45 21.58
CA ASN A 122 -1.76 7.05 20.22
C ASN A 122 -2.82 8.17 20.13
N GLN A 123 -2.50 9.36 20.62
CA GLN A 123 -3.32 10.57 20.45
C GLN A 123 -3.12 11.22 19.07
N GLN A 124 -3.18 10.46 17.99
CA GLN A 124 -3.17 11.02 16.64
C GLN A 124 -4.60 11.03 16.11
N GLY A 125 -5.19 12.22 16.03
CA GLY A 125 -6.47 12.39 15.36
C GLY A 125 -6.38 11.92 13.90
N LEU A 126 -7.50 11.46 13.35
CA LEU A 126 -7.59 10.98 11.98
C LEU A 126 -7.47 12.17 11.03
N VAL A 127 -6.38 12.25 10.28
CA VAL A 127 -6.21 13.26 9.23
C VAL A 127 -7.08 12.90 8.04
N VAL A 128 -7.93 13.82 7.62
CA VAL A 128 -8.79 13.70 6.44
C VAL A 128 -8.04 14.22 5.23
N SER A 129 -8.00 13.42 4.18
CA SER A 129 -7.46 13.83 2.89
C SER A 129 -8.22 13.21 1.72
N SER A 130 -8.15 13.84 0.55
CA SER A 130 -8.70 13.23 -0.66
C SER A 130 -8.05 11.88 -0.96
N SER A 131 -6.75 11.75 -0.69
CA SER A 131 -6.00 10.51 -0.87
C SER A 131 -6.56 9.38 -0.01
N THR A 132 -6.76 9.60 1.29
CA THR A 132 -7.27 8.55 2.20
C THR A 132 -8.71 8.16 1.92
N LEU A 133 -9.53 9.09 1.42
CA LEU A 133 -10.94 8.86 1.15
C LEU A 133 -11.21 8.24 -0.23
N LEU A 134 -10.48 8.68 -1.26
CA LEU A 134 -10.79 8.38 -2.66
C LEU A 134 -9.84 7.39 -3.33
N LEU A 135 -8.56 7.30 -2.92
CA LEU A 135 -7.64 6.30 -3.51
C LEU A 135 -8.13 4.86 -3.35
N PRO A 136 -8.69 4.43 -2.19
CA PRO A 136 -9.22 3.06 -2.06
C PRO A 136 -10.31 2.71 -3.09
N VAL A 137 -11.00 3.72 -3.61
CA VAL A 137 -12.10 3.56 -4.58
C VAL A 137 -11.61 3.69 -6.01
N LEU A 138 -10.75 4.68 -6.29
CA LEU A 138 -10.28 5.01 -7.63
C LEU A 138 -9.09 4.16 -8.05
N LEU A 139 -8.09 4.05 -7.18
CA LEU A 139 -6.78 3.52 -7.55
C LEU A 139 -6.84 2.07 -8.02
N PRO A 140 -7.60 1.13 -7.42
CA PRO A 140 -7.67 -0.24 -7.95
C PRO A 140 -8.09 -0.31 -9.43
N ARG A 141 -8.94 0.63 -9.90
CA ARG A 141 -9.41 0.67 -11.30
C ARG A 141 -8.40 1.33 -12.24
N LEU A 142 -7.59 2.24 -11.72
CA LEU A 142 -6.55 3.01 -12.42
C LEU A 142 -5.16 2.36 -12.34
N TYR A 143 -4.98 1.39 -11.43
CA TYR A 143 -3.70 0.78 -11.12
C TYR A 143 -3.05 0.10 -12.32
N PRO A 144 -3.74 -0.73 -13.14
CA PRO A 144 -3.08 -1.40 -14.25
C PRO A 144 -2.39 -0.44 -15.24
N PRO A 145 -3.06 0.59 -15.81
CA PRO A 145 -2.39 1.56 -16.69
C PRO A 145 -1.28 2.34 -15.98
N LEU A 146 -1.52 2.78 -14.74
CA LEU A 146 -0.54 3.56 -13.99
C LEU A 146 0.73 2.74 -13.71
N PHE A 147 0.57 1.50 -13.26
CA PHE A 147 1.67 0.63 -12.88
C PHE A 147 2.49 0.20 -14.10
N THR A 148 1.85 0.03 -15.27
CA THR A 148 2.59 -0.15 -16.53
C THR A 148 3.54 1.03 -16.80
N LEU A 149 3.12 2.28 -16.54
CA LEU A 149 3.98 3.44 -16.72
C LEU A 149 5.14 3.48 -15.73
N TYR A 150 4.91 3.10 -14.47
CA TYR A 150 5.99 2.97 -13.47
C TYR A 150 7.00 1.89 -13.85
N ALA A 151 6.53 0.71 -14.28
CA ALA A 151 7.39 -0.37 -14.73
C ALA A 151 8.24 0.04 -15.95
N LEU A 152 7.66 0.77 -16.91
CA LEU A 152 8.39 1.31 -18.06
C LEU A 152 9.42 2.38 -17.67
N ASP A 153 9.14 3.16 -16.63
CA ASP A 153 10.08 4.19 -16.14
C ASP A 153 11.28 3.55 -15.43
N LYS A 154 11.05 2.51 -14.63
CA LYS A 154 12.05 1.85 -13.78
C LYS A 154 12.71 0.62 -14.38
N GLU A 155 12.35 0.25 -15.61
CA GLU A 155 12.80 -0.98 -16.28
C GLU A 155 14.31 -1.26 -16.13
N ARG A 156 15.16 -0.24 -16.31
CA ARG A 156 16.61 -0.40 -16.24
C ARG A 156 17.13 -0.62 -14.82
N GLU A 157 16.66 0.18 -13.87
CA GLU A 157 17.00 0.03 -12.46
C GLU A 157 16.51 -1.31 -11.90
N GLU A 158 15.37 -1.78 -12.42
CA GLU A 158 14.71 -3.02 -12.02
C GLU A 158 15.43 -4.26 -12.57
N GLU A 159 16.00 -4.20 -13.78
CA GLU A 159 16.89 -5.24 -14.30
C GLU A 159 18.13 -5.44 -13.42
N VAL A 160 18.84 -4.36 -13.08
CA VAL A 160 20.02 -4.40 -12.22
C VAL A 160 19.68 -4.94 -10.83
N TYR A 161 18.59 -4.45 -10.25
CA TYR A 161 18.07 -4.95 -8.99
C TYR A 161 17.77 -6.45 -9.06
N TRP A 162 17.08 -6.90 -10.10
CA TRP A 162 16.64 -8.29 -10.24
C TRP A 162 17.81 -9.26 -10.39
N ASP A 163 18.82 -8.90 -11.17
CA ASP A 163 20.05 -9.69 -11.30
C ASP A 163 20.78 -9.84 -9.96
N CYS A 164 20.85 -8.78 -9.17
CA CYS A 164 21.41 -8.82 -7.83
C CYS A 164 20.60 -9.74 -6.89
N VAL A 165 19.27 -9.58 -6.87
CA VAL A 165 18.35 -10.43 -6.10
C VAL A 165 18.56 -11.90 -6.45
N LEU A 166 18.59 -12.25 -7.74
CA LEU A 166 18.80 -13.64 -8.18
C LEU A 166 20.16 -14.18 -7.77
N ARG A 167 21.22 -13.37 -7.87
CA ARG A 167 22.58 -13.75 -7.49
C ARG A 167 22.68 -14.06 -6.00
N LEU A 168 22.21 -13.15 -5.13
CA LEU A 168 22.28 -13.30 -3.68
C LEU A 168 21.35 -14.40 -3.16
N ASN A 169 20.20 -14.62 -3.82
CA ASN A 169 19.30 -15.72 -3.49
C ASN A 169 19.83 -17.12 -3.84
N LYS A 170 21.01 -17.25 -4.45
CA LYS A 170 21.68 -18.56 -4.58
C LYS A 170 22.21 -19.07 -3.24
N GLN A 171 22.50 -18.17 -2.30
CA GLN A 171 23.06 -18.52 -0.99
C GLN A 171 21.99 -19.09 -0.03
N PRO A 172 22.35 -20.04 0.85
CA PRO A 172 21.48 -20.48 1.94
C PRO A 172 21.25 -19.34 2.94
N ASP A 173 20.24 -19.49 3.82
CA ASP A 173 19.80 -18.43 4.73
C ASP A 173 20.93 -17.92 5.63
N LEU A 174 21.67 -18.83 6.28
CA LEU A 174 22.80 -18.45 7.12
C LEU A 174 23.92 -17.77 6.33
N GLY A 175 24.16 -18.22 5.10
CA GLY A 175 25.16 -17.61 4.22
C GLY A 175 24.79 -16.18 3.84
N LEU A 176 23.51 -15.94 3.53
CA LEU A 176 23.03 -14.61 3.21
C LEU A 176 23.03 -13.69 4.44
N LEU A 177 22.59 -14.17 5.61
CA LEU A 177 22.66 -13.41 6.86
C LEU A 177 24.10 -12.98 7.19
N ALA A 178 25.07 -13.89 7.01
CA ALA A 178 26.49 -13.59 7.18
C ALA A 178 26.98 -12.54 6.20
N PHE A 179 26.64 -12.67 4.92
CA PHE A 179 27.03 -11.74 3.86
C PHE A 179 26.51 -10.32 4.11
N LEU A 180 25.28 -10.19 4.60
CA LEU A 180 24.66 -8.90 4.92
C LEU A 180 25.17 -8.29 6.25
N GLY A 181 26.06 -8.98 6.97
CA GLY A 181 26.62 -8.48 8.23
C GLY A 181 25.67 -8.59 9.43
N VAL A 182 24.66 -9.46 9.37
CA VAL A 182 23.77 -9.70 10.51
C VAL A 182 24.56 -10.36 11.63
N LEU A 183 24.51 -9.78 12.84
CA LEU A 183 25.19 -10.34 14.01
C LEU A 183 24.65 -11.74 14.33
N GLN A 184 25.55 -12.69 14.64
CA GLN A 184 25.20 -14.10 14.87
C GLN A 184 24.16 -14.31 15.98
N LYS A 185 24.08 -13.41 16.96
CA LYS A 185 23.06 -13.44 18.03
C LYS A 185 21.63 -13.33 17.50
N PHE A 186 21.44 -12.83 16.28
CA PHE A 186 20.14 -12.70 15.62
C PHE A 186 19.87 -13.81 14.59
N TRP A 187 20.74 -14.81 14.48
CA TRP A 187 20.54 -15.90 13.52
C TRP A 187 19.54 -16.90 14.10
N PRO A 188 18.47 -17.27 13.37
CA PRO A 188 17.52 -18.25 13.86
C PRO A 188 18.17 -19.62 14.08
N VAL A 189 18.02 -20.19 15.28
CA VAL A 189 18.52 -21.55 15.61
C VAL A 189 17.49 -22.62 15.22
N SER A 190 16.21 -22.30 15.39
CA SER A 190 15.09 -23.13 14.97
C SER A 190 14.02 -22.27 14.31
N ILE A 191 13.36 -22.83 13.31
CA ILE A 191 12.29 -22.20 12.54
C ILE A 191 11.03 -23.07 12.61
N SER A 192 9.86 -22.46 12.50
CA SER A 192 8.59 -23.16 12.43
C SER A 192 8.19 -23.35 10.97
N VAL A 193 8.30 -24.56 10.45
CA VAL A 193 7.88 -24.90 9.07
C VAL A 193 6.64 -25.76 9.17
N LEU A 194 5.50 -25.29 8.64
CA LEU A 194 4.21 -25.99 8.70
C LEU A 194 3.74 -26.37 10.12
N GLY A 195 4.18 -25.62 11.14
CA GLY A 195 3.87 -25.86 12.55
C GLY A 195 4.83 -26.81 13.27
N GLU A 196 5.81 -27.39 12.57
CA GLU A 196 6.88 -28.18 13.17
C GLU A 196 8.14 -27.33 13.39
N LYS A 197 8.72 -27.40 14.59
CA LYS A 197 10.00 -26.74 14.90
C LYS A 197 11.15 -27.55 14.30
N GLN A 198 11.82 -27.01 13.30
CA GLN A 198 12.99 -27.59 12.66
C GLN A 198 14.25 -26.79 12.98
N GLN A 199 15.38 -27.46 13.18
CA GLN A 199 16.66 -26.76 13.34
C GLN A 199 17.13 -26.18 12.01
N VAL A 200 17.71 -24.97 12.06
CA VAL A 200 18.28 -24.33 10.88
C VAL A 200 19.62 -24.99 10.56
N LEU A 201 19.68 -25.61 9.40
CA LEU A 201 20.89 -26.25 8.87
C LEU A 201 21.64 -25.28 7.96
N PRO A 202 22.95 -25.50 7.72
CA PRO A 202 23.73 -24.69 6.76
C PRO A 202 23.17 -24.71 5.33
N SER A 203 22.39 -25.73 4.98
CA SER A 203 21.71 -25.87 3.69
C SER A 203 20.29 -25.29 3.68
N THR A 204 19.76 -24.84 4.83
CA THR A 204 18.42 -24.25 4.93
C THR A 204 18.33 -23.01 4.06
N LYS A 205 17.22 -22.90 3.33
CA LYS A 205 16.96 -21.82 2.39
C LYS A 205 15.49 -21.44 2.42
N ASP A 206 15.22 -20.15 2.29
CA ASP A 206 13.88 -19.57 2.16
C ASP A 206 12.98 -19.87 3.37
N ALA A 207 13.55 -19.92 4.57
CA ALA A 207 12.82 -20.35 5.76
C ALA A 207 13.05 -19.47 7.00
N CYS A 208 14.18 -18.77 7.10
CA CYS A 208 14.38 -17.76 8.15
C CYS A 208 13.51 -16.51 7.88
N PHE A 209 12.85 -15.98 8.91
CA PHE A 209 12.00 -14.80 8.86
C PHE A 209 10.84 -14.89 7.84
N ALA A 210 10.29 -16.10 7.68
CA ALA A 210 9.28 -16.39 6.66
C ALA A 210 8.02 -15.53 6.79
N SER A 211 7.57 -15.23 8.02
CA SER A 211 6.38 -14.38 8.23
C SER A 211 6.63 -12.98 7.67
N ALA A 212 7.73 -12.34 8.08
CA ALA A 212 8.08 -11.01 7.58
C ALA A 212 8.25 -10.98 6.04
N VAL A 213 8.83 -12.04 5.47
CA VAL A 213 8.99 -12.18 4.01
C VAL A 213 7.64 -12.26 3.29
N GLU A 214 6.73 -13.12 3.76
CA GLU A 214 5.38 -13.29 3.19
C GLU A 214 4.53 -12.02 3.34
N THR A 215 4.66 -11.34 4.47
CA THR A 215 4.00 -10.06 4.72
C THR A 215 4.49 -9.01 3.74
N LEU A 216 5.81 -8.86 3.55
CA LEU A 216 6.35 -7.88 2.62
C LEU A 216 5.91 -8.13 1.17
N GLN A 217 5.75 -9.39 0.76
CA GLN A 217 5.26 -9.76 -0.57
C GLN A 217 3.85 -9.21 -0.87
N GLN A 218 3.05 -8.92 0.17
CA GLN A 218 1.72 -8.31 0.02
C GLN A 218 1.77 -6.86 -0.49
N ILE A 219 2.94 -6.21 -0.58
CA ILE A 219 3.07 -4.93 -1.28
C ILE A 219 2.54 -5.06 -2.71
N SER A 220 2.83 -6.18 -3.39
CA SER A 220 2.42 -6.39 -4.79
C SER A 220 0.92 -6.65 -4.99
N THR A 221 0.21 -7.04 -3.92
CA THR A 221 -1.23 -7.37 -3.95
C THR A 221 -2.10 -6.26 -3.37
N THR A 222 -1.49 -5.21 -2.81
CA THR A 222 -2.16 -4.03 -2.29
C THR A 222 -2.10 -2.89 -3.31
N PHE A 223 -3.10 -2.00 -3.28
CA PHE A 223 -3.21 -0.94 -4.28
C PHE A 223 -2.82 0.43 -3.73
N THR A 224 -3.34 0.80 -2.55
CA THR A 224 -3.16 2.16 -2.04
C THR A 224 -1.79 2.36 -1.40
N PRO A 225 -1.20 3.57 -1.49
CA PRO A 225 0.04 3.88 -0.77
C PRO A 225 -0.11 3.65 0.73
N SER A 226 -1.26 3.99 1.31
CA SER A 226 -1.53 3.75 2.74
C SER A 226 -1.48 2.26 3.07
N ASP A 227 -2.13 1.40 2.28
CA ASP A 227 -2.12 -0.05 2.53
C ASP A 227 -0.71 -0.63 2.37
N LYS A 228 0.03 -0.19 1.34
CA LYS A 228 1.43 -0.59 1.14
C LYS A 228 2.31 -0.17 2.32
N LEU A 229 2.14 1.04 2.86
CA LEU A 229 2.83 1.50 4.07
C LEU A 229 2.48 0.65 5.30
N GLN A 230 1.22 0.22 5.44
CA GLN A 230 0.84 -0.70 6.52
C GLN A 230 1.48 -2.08 6.36
N VAL A 231 1.63 -2.58 5.14
CA VAL A 231 2.38 -3.82 4.88
C VAL A 231 3.84 -3.68 5.32
N ILE A 232 4.49 -2.56 5.00
CA ILE A 232 5.86 -2.28 5.43
C ILE A 232 5.94 -2.25 6.96
N LYS A 233 5.01 -1.54 7.63
CA LYS A 233 4.96 -1.49 9.09
C LYS A 233 4.82 -2.88 9.72
N ARG A 234 3.86 -3.69 9.24
CA ARG A 234 3.68 -5.06 9.73
C ARG A 234 4.92 -5.93 9.51
N THR A 235 5.62 -5.74 8.40
CA THR A 235 6.89 -6.43 8.13
C THR A 235 7.92 -6.13 9.22
N PHE A 236 8.08 -4.86 9.61
CA PHE A 236 8.97 -4.47 10.70
C PHE A 236 8.52 -5.03 12.06
N GLU A 237 7.21 -5.03 12.33
CA GLU A 237 6.64 -5.59 13.57
C GLU A 237 6.90 -7.10 13.66
N GLU A 238 6.62 -7.86 12.61
CA GLU A 238 6.87 -9.30 12.55
C GLU A 238 8.35 -9.62 12.67
N LEU A 239 9.22 -8.90 11.95
CA LEU A 239 10.66 -9.08 12.06
C LEU A 239 11.16 -8.81 13.49
N THR A 240 10.68 -7.74 14.11
CA THR A 240 11.04 -7.38 15.49
C THR A 240 10.58 -8.46 16.48
N GLN A 241 9.36 -8.98 16.31
CA GLN A 241 8.80 -10.03 17.15
C GLN A 241 9.57 -11.35 17.00
N GLU A 242 9.91 -11.75 15.76
CA GLU A 242 10.69 -12.96 15.51
C GLU A 242 12.09 -12.85 16.15
N VAL A 243 12.74 -11.71 16.04
CA VAL A 243 14.08 -11.49 16.63
C VAL A 243 14.01 -11.43 18.16
N GLN A 244 12.97 -10.83 18.73
CA GLN A 244 12.75 -10.84 20.17
C GLN A 244 12.43 -12.24 20.69
N ALA A 245 11.79 -13.11 19.92
CA ALA A 245 11.56 -14.50 20.31
C ALA A 245 12.86 -15.34 20.31
N LEU A 246 13.87 -14.94 19.52
CA LEU A 246 15.18 -15.60 19.48
C LEU A 246 16.08 -15.21 20.67
N LEU A 247 15.94 -13.98 21.16
CA LEU A 247 16.70 -13.48 22.30
C LEU A 247 15.84 -13.72 23.55
N GLU A 248 16.28 -14.56 24.48
CA GLU A 248 15.55 -14.87 25.72
C GLU A 248 15.46 -13.68 26.72
N GLY A 249 15.12 -12.48 26.26
CA GLY A 249 14.99 -11.25 27.05
C GLY A 249 14.55 -10.02 26.24
N ASN A 250 14.14 -8.96 26.95
CA ASN A 250 13.72 -7.68 26.37
C ASN A 250 14.94 -6.89 25.84
N PHE A 251 15.39 -7.20 24.62
CA PHE A 251 16.45 -6.45 23.94
C PHE A 251 15.85 -5.32 23.08
N LEU A 252 16.49 -4.14 23.12
CA LEU A 252 16.15 -3.02 22.24
C LEU A 252 16.95 -3.14 20.94
N LEU A 253 16.27 -3.47 19.84
CA LEU A 253 16.85 -3.49 18.50
C LEU A 253 17.20 -2.07 18.06
N SER A 254 18.48 -1.82 17.78
CA SER A 254 18.90 -0.58 17.14
C SER A 254 18.62 -0.62 15.64
N MET A 255 18.61 0.54 14.98
CA MET A 255 18.48 0.58 13.52
C MET A 255 19.65 -0.09 12.79
N ASP A 256 20.85 -0.08 13.37
CA ASP A 256 22.03 -0.75 12.80
C ASP A 256 21.89 -2.28 12.86
N ASP A 257 21.18 -2.80 13.87
CA ASP A 257 20.84 -4.21 13.95
C ASP A 257 19.70 -4.59 13.00
N LEU A 258 18.68 -3.72 12.89
CA LEU A 258 17.44 -3.99 12.15
C LEU A 258 17.59 -3.86 10.64
N LEU A 259 18.43 -2.93 10.15
CA LEU A 259 18.58 -2.67 8.72
C LEU A 259 19.13 -3.89 7.95
N PRO A 260 20.20 -4.59 8.39
CA PRO A 260 20.68 -5.81 7.73
C PRO A 260 19.64 -6.94 7.73
N LEU A 261 18.86 -7.07 8.80
CA LEU A 261 17.77 -8.04 8.91
C LEU A 261 16.64 -7.70 7.93
N PHE A 262 16.27 -6.43 7.84
CA PHE A 262 15.24 -5.99 6.89
C PHE A 262 15.71 -6.13 5.44
N LEU A 263 16.99 -5.86 5.15
CA LEU A 263 17.60 -6.10 3.84
C LEU A 263 17.55 -7.59 3.45
N TYR A 264 17.78 -8.49 4.41
CA TYR A 264 17.58 -9.94 4.21
C TYR A 264 16.14 -10.25 3.81
N VAL A 265 15.15 -9.68 4.52
CA VAL A 265 13.72 -9.86 4.22
C VAL A 265 13.39 -9.35 2.81
N VAL A 266 13.87 -8.17 2.42
CA VAL A 266 13.67 -7.61 1.06
C VAL A 266 14.24 -8.53 -0.02
N LEU A 267 15.46 -9.06 0.18
CA LEU A 267 16.08 -9.99 -0.76
C LEU A 267 15.30 -11.30 -0.88
N ARG A 268 14.83 -11.87 0.24
CA ARG A 268 14.05 -13.11 0.25
C ARG A 268 12.63 -12.93 -0.28
N ALA A 269 12.04 -11.74 -0.15
CA ALA A 269 10.72 -11.43 -0.70
C ALA A 269 10.69 -11.49 -2.24
N ARG A 270 11.84 -11.31 -2.92
CA ARG A 270 12.00 -11.45 -4.40
C ARG A 270 10.95 -10.64 -5.19
N MET A 271 10.64 -9.44 -4.72
CA MET A 271 9.69 -8.57 -5.39
C MET A 271 10.30 -8.01 -6.68
N ARG A 272 9.85 -8.50 -7.83
CA ARG A 272 10.40 -8.10 -9.14
C ARG A 272 10.26 -6.59 -9.40
N ASN A 273 9.08 -6.04 -9.12
CA ASN A 273 8.75 -4.66 -9.49
C ASN A 273 8.90 -3.65 -8.32
N LEU A 274 9.87 -3.88 -7.42
CA LEU A 274 9.97 -3.08 -6.19
C LEU A 274 10.27 -1.59 -6.45
N ALA A 275 11.05 -1.26 -7.47
CA ALA A 275 11.39 0.14 -7.76
C ALA A 275 10.17 0.92 -8.27
N ALA A 276 9.32 0.26 -9.08
CA ALA A 276 8.04 0.78 -9.50
C ALA A 276 7.09 0.99 -8.31
N GLU A 277 7.02 0.04 -7.38
CA GLU A 277 6.21 0.14 -6.16
C GLU A 277 6.64 1.29 -5.25
N VAL A 278 7.95 1.44 -5.03
CA VAL A 278 8.51 2.55 -4.25
C VAL A 278 8.16 3.90 -4.89
N SER A 279 8.28 4.01 -6.22
CA SER A 279 7.93 5.25 -6.92
C SER A 279 6.44 5.58 -6.82
N LEU A 280 5.56 4.57 -6.92
CA LEU A 280 4.13 4.75 -6.77
C LEU A 280 3.76 5.26 -5.37
N ILE A 281 4.37 4.70 -4.32
CA ILE A 281 4.16 5.16 -2.95
C ILE A 281 4.67 6.61 -2.82
N GLU A 282 5.86 6.91 -3.32
CA GLU A 282 6.45 8.26 -3.23
C GLU A 282 5.58 9.33 -3.90
N ASP A 283 5.02 9.02 -5.07
CA ASP A 283 4.23 9.97 -5.85
C ASP A 283 2.80 10.18 -5.31
N LEU A 284 2.19 9.16 -4.70
CA LEU A 284 0.78 9.17 -4.29
C LEU A 284 0.55 9.14 -2.77
N MET A 285 1.59 8.97 -1.96
CA MET A 285 1.50 9.02 -0.50
C MET A 285 1.02 10.39 -0.03
N ASP A 286 0.20 10.37 1.03
CA ASP A 286 -0.22 11.58 1.71
C ASP A 286 0.99 12.30 2.35
N PRO A 287 1.20 13.60 2.10
CA PRO A 287 2.26 14.37 2.73
C PRO A 287 2.29 14.29 4.26
N SER A 288 1.15 14.09 4.91
CA SER A 288 1.08 13.97 6.37
C SER A 288 1.80 12.72 6.90
N LEU A 289 1.95 11.68 6.08
CA LEU A 289 2.59 10.41 6.45
C LEU A 289 4.11 10.42 6.22
N GLN A 290 4.62 11.36 5.41
CA GLN A 290 6.03 11.41 5.00
C GLN A 290 7.01 11.57 6.17
N HIS A 291 6.63 12.33 7.20
CA HIS A 291 7.49 12.66 8.35
C HIS A 291 7.17 11.81 9.59
N GLY A 292 6.22 10.90 9.49
CA GLY A 292 5.85 9.99 10.58
C GLY A 292 6.65 8.69 10.56
N GLU A 293 6.31 7.79 11.49
CA GLU A 293 6.88 6.43 11.58
C GLU A 293 6.81 5.69 10.24
N LEU A 294 5.66 5.73 9.56
CA LEU A 294 5.47 5.09 8.26
C LEU A 294 6.40 5.64 7.18
N GLY A 295 6.64 6.96 7.18
CA GLY A 295 7.57 7.61 6.25
C GLY A 295 9.03 7.19 6.48
N HIS A 296 9.42 7.03 7.75
CA HIS A 296 10.73 6.50 8.10
C HIS A 296 10.91 5.04 7.65
N MET A 297 9.94 4.17 7.94
CA MET A 297 9.96 2.77 7.51
C MET A 297 9.98 2.63 5.98
N PHE A 298 9.23 3.49 5.27
CA PHE A 298 9.27 3.57 3.81
C PHE A 298 10.64 4.01 3.29
N THR A 299 11.26 5.01 3.93
CA THR A 299 12.61 5.47 3.59
C THR A 299 13.62 4.33 3.75
N THR A 300 13.47 3.49 4.78
CA THR A 300 14.29 2.27 4.96
C THR A 300 14.12 1.29 3.79
N LEU A 301 12.89 1.02 3.34
CA LEU A 301 12.65 0.17 2.17
C LEU A 301 13.29 0.73 0.90
N LYS A 302 13.16 2.04 0.67
CA LYS A 302 13.79 2.74 -0.44
C LYS A 302 15.31 2.62 -0.39
N ALA A 303 15.90 2.78 0.80
CA ALA A 303 17.33 2.59 1.01
C ALA A 303 17.79 1.15 0.72
N CYS A 304 17.04 0.14 1.16
CA CYS A 304 17.34 -1.26 0.84
C CYS A 304 17.29 -1.53 -0.67
N CYS A 305 16.27 -1.04 -1.38
CA CYS A 305 16.17 -1.17 -2.84
C CYS A 305 17.39 -0.55 -3.54
N PHE A 306 17.78 0.65 -3.13
CA PHE A 306 18.95 1.33 -3.66
C PHE A 306 20.27 0.61 -3.34
N GLN A 307 20.42 0.10 -2.12
CA GLN A 307 21.59 -0.66 -1.71
C GLN A 307 21.78 -1.92 -2.56
N ILE A 308 20.69 -2.68 -2.81
CA ILE A 308 20.72 -3.88 -3.65
C ILE A 308 21.12 -3.52 -5.10
N GLN A 309 20.66 -2.39 -5.62
CA GLN A 309 21.03 -1.91 -6.97
C GLN A 309 22.51 -1.53 -7.08
N GLN A 310 23.10 -0.98 -6.01
CA GLN A 310 24.50 -0.55 -6.01
C GLN A 310 25.50 -1.65 -5.66
N GLU A 311 25.01 -2.81 -5.24
CA GLU A 311 25.84 -3.92 -4.80
C GLU A 311 26.64 -4.50 -5.96
N LYS A 312 27.90 -4.07 -6.05
CA LYS A 312 28.80 -4.43 -7.14
C LYS A 312 29.07 -5.93 -7.16
N THR A 313 29.07 -6.50 -8.36
CA THR A 313 29.71 -7.77 -8.67
C THR A 313 31.22 -7.63 -8.51
N THR A 314 31.74 -7.86 -7.30
CA THR A 314 33.13 -8.29 -7.12
C THR A 314 33.33 -9.70 -7.63
#